data_AF-A0A8T6KJ96-F1
#
_entry.id   AF-A0A8T6KJ96-F1
#
_cell.length_a   1.000
_cell.length_b   1.000
_cell.length_c   1.000
_cell.angle_alpha   90.00
_cell.angle_beta   90.00
_cell.angle_gamma   90.00
#
_symmetry.space_group_name_H-M   'P 1'
#
loop_
_entity.id
_entity.type
_entity.pdbx_description
1 polymer ?
#
loop_
_entity_poly.entity_id
_entity_poly.type
_entity_poly.pdbx_seq_one_letter_code
_entity_poly.pdbx_strand_id
1 'polypeptide(L)'
;MDEGSGPFAAAQLRAEFLAGDDLPKRMDRLIELESEAIKLVEYEPLKLGAIGSAILDLNPGSLVGHHVLQRFYDHVDAAETASEHGAWADAVKAAMSAGGTGANDAPFGAVTPIEAQIFLRLEGLSPVGAIYQSNEAAPLMMMVQGRPERGPLRVLHFTLQGIYRAAEHGFAEVAGEAAFSPLALMGLLARQGDPAAQTAVGALLLSRDRTEDAIGWLQAGSRFDNVIANNILARIHWKRANQSDPGDERQAALDESLDNYLQAIALGSSEAMYALGALYLSGAFGGDNAETAIPLLKQAADLSNSDALLYLAHLHYAGNKVAKDRKQAEDYFVRAAALNNEAARLSYARYLMRERGAGDSRTVAWLEETVEDTANPEAMLMLGNLHARGVATEQNLRVAYRWYRDAAKAGTDNAQIVNEVAWTLAVSDLKRLRRGRFANRIMTRMMESNEQARSQPEYLDTWAATYAATGNFREAVRLQELALQEAIHADRDDVIDILQQHLDLFLAGKPVIEPAP
;
A
#
# COMPACT_ATOMS: atom_id res chain seq x y z
N MET A 1 43.43 7.67 -20.78
CA MET A 1 42.14 8.22 -20.33
C MET A 1 41.17 7.82 -21.41
N ASP A 2 40.39 6.80 -21.11
CA ASP A 2 39.56 6.07 -22.06
C ASP A 2 38.25 6.86 -22.25
N GLU A 3 38.15 7.62 -23.34
CA GLU A 3 37.01 8.52 -23.62
C GLU A 3 35.80 7.80 -24.26
N GLY A 4 35.89 6.47 -24.48
CA GLY A 4 34.94 5.76 -25.35
C GLY A 4 33.60 5.35 -24.74
N SER A 5 33.54 4.94 -23.47
CA SER A 5 32.39 4.20 -22.89
C SER A 5 31.79 4.82 -21.62
N GLY A 6 31.95 6.13 -21.41
CA GLY A 6 31.49 6.80 -20.20
C GLY A 6 29.95 7.00 -20.12
N PRO A 7 29.36 7.12 -18.92
CA PRO A 7 27.92 7.40 -18.74
C PRO A 7 27.41 8.65 -19.47
N PHE A 8 28.27 9.68 -19.61
CA PHE A 8 27.96 10.87 -20.39
C PHE A 8 27.78 10.56 -21.88
N ALA A 9 28.68 9.76 -22.46
CA ALA A 9 28.58 9.33 -23.85
C ALA A 9 27.33 8.48 -24.08
N ALA A 10 27.02 7.57 -23.16
CA ALA A 10 25.79 6.78 -23.21
C ALA A 10 24.52 7.65 -23.16
N ALA A 11 24.47 8.64 -22.26
CA ALA A 11 23.35 9.58 -22.18
C ALA A 11 23.19 10.40 -23.46
N GLN A 12 24.30 10.84 -24.06
CA GLN A 12 24.30 11.58 -25.32
C GLN A 12 23.76 10.72 -26.47
N LEU A 13 24.25 9.49 -26.65
CA LEU A 13 23.77 8.58 -27.71
C LEU A 13 22.27 8.28 -27.58
N ARG A 14 21.78 8.11 -26.36
CA ARG A 14 20.33 7.93 -26.09
C ARG A 14 19.52 9.16 -26.47
N ALA A 15 20.01 10.35 -26.14
CA ALA A 15 19.35 11.61 -26.52
C ALA A 15 19.35 11.82 -28.04
N GLU A 16 20.46 11.53 -28.71
CA GLU A 16 20.59 11.59 -30.17
C GLU A 16 19.61 10.64 -30.87
N PHE A 17 19.49 9.40 -30.38
CA PHE A 17 18.52 8.44 -30.89
C PHE A 17 17.10 9.01 -30.85
N LEU A 18 16.68 9.55 -29.69
CA LEU A 18 15.35 10.11 -29.45
C LEU A 18 15.08 11.43 -30.18
N ALA A 19 16.10 12.12 -30.69
CA ALA A 19 15.96 13.42 -31.35
C ALA A 19 15.81 13.32 -32.88
N GLY A 20 16.07 12.17 -33.50
CA GLY A 20 16.03 12.04 -34.96
C GLY A 20 14.62 12.02 -35.55
N ASP A 21 14.45 12.67 -36.70
CA ASP A 21 13.14 12.91 -37.35
C ASP A 21 12.39 11.63 -37.78
N ASP A 22 13.10 10.53 -38.01
CA ASP A 22 12.56 9.21 -38.37
C ASP A 22 12.34 8.28 -37.16
N LEU A 23 12.30 8.85 -35.94
CA LEU A 23 12.16 8.12 -34.68
C LEU A 23 11.04 7.05 -34.71
N PRO A 24 9.82 7.29 -35.24
CA PRO A 24 8.79 6.26 -35.26
C PRO A 24 9.23 4.96 -35.96
N LYS A 25 9.85 5.06 -37.14
CA LYS A 25 10.31 3.90 -37.92
C LYS A 25 11.46 3.17 -37.23
N ARG A 26 12.41 3.93 -36.66
CA ARG A 26 13.53 3.34 -35.91
C ARG A 26 13.05 2.65 -34.63
N MET A 27 12.04 3.22 -33.95
CA MET A 27 11.44 2.64 -32.75
C MET A 27 10.71 1.32 -33.06
N ASP A 28 9.89 1.28 -34.11
CA ASP A 28 9.21 0.04 -34.53
C ASP A 28 10.22 -1.09 -34.80
N ARG A 29 11.28 -0.78 -35.54
CA ARG A 29 12.33 -1.75 -35.84
C ARG A 29 13.13 -2.16 -34.60
N LEU A 30 13.42 -1.22 -33.70
CA LEU A 30 14.12 -1.48 -32.45
C LEU A 30 13.32 -2.45 -31.57
N ILE A 31 12.03 -2.18 -31.36
CA ILE A 31 11.15 -3.04 -30.54
C ILE A 31 11.04 -4.45 -31.13
N GLU A 32 10.95 -4.57 -32.46
CA GLU A 32 10.95 -5.87 -33.15
C GLU A 32 12.22 -6.68 -32.85
N LEU A 33 13.39 -6.06 -33.04
CA LEU A 33 14.69 -6.70 -32.79
C LEU A 33 14.89 -7.04 -31.32
N GLU A 34 14.53 -6.14 -30.41
CA GLU A 34 14.60 -6.37 -28.96
C GLU A 34 13.69 -7.52 -28.53
N SER A 35 12.49 -7.61 -29.11
CA SER A 35 11.52 -8.69 -28.84
C SER A 35 12.04 -10.05 -29.34
N GLU A 36 12.76 -10.07 -30.47
CA GLU A 36 13.43 -11.26 -30.98
C GLU A 36 14.61 -11.65 -30.07
N ALA A 37 15.45 -10.67 -29.70
CA ALA A 37 16.64 -10.87 -28.87
C ALA A 37 16.31 -11.51 -27.52
N ILE A 38 15.29 -11.00 -26.81
CA ILE A 38 14.92 -11.52 -25.48
C ILE A 38 14.43 -12.97 -25.53
N LYS A 39 13.78 -13.40 -26.61
CA LYS A 39 13.34 -14.81 -26.74
C LYS A 39 14.53 -15.77 -26.86
N LEU A 40 15.65 -15.28 -27.38
CA LEU A 40 16.83 -16.07 -27.69
C LEU A 40 17.91 -15.98 -26.61
N VAL A 41 17.91 -14.92 -25.79
CA VAL A 41 19.04 -14.55 -24.92
C VAL A 41 19.49 -15.67 -23.97
N GLU A 42 18.56 -16.47 -23.47
CA GLU A 42 18.86 -17.57 -22.53
C GLU A 42 19.15 -18.91 -23.22
N TYR A 43 18.64 -19.14 -24.43
CA TYR A 43 18.58 -20.48 -25.02
C TYR A 43 19.41 -20.64 -26.30
N GLU A 44 19.61 -19.56 -27.06
CA GLU A 44 20.26 -19.59 -28.36
C GLU A 44 21.29 -18.45 -28.51
N PRO A 45 22.32 -18.38 -27.64
CA PRO A 45 23.24 -17.25 -27.58
C PRO A 45 23.97 -16.97 -28.91
N LEU A 46 24.25 -18.00 -29.71
CA LEU A 46 24.88 -17.86 -31.03
C LEU A 46 24.09 -17.02 -32.04
N LYS A 47 22.76 -16.92 -31.89
CA LYS A 47 21.91 -16.11 -32.77
C LYS A 47 21.93 -14.62 -32.40
N LEU A 48 22.40 -14.28 -31.19
CA LEU A 48 22.36 -12.92 -30.67
C LEU A 48 23.36 -11.97 -31.35
N GLY A 49 24.46 -12.48 -31.92
CA GLY A 49 25.49 -11.62 -32.52
C GLY A 49 24.94 -10.69 -33.61
N ALA A 50 24.19 -11.24 -34.58
CA ALA A 50 23.62 -10.43 -35.66
C ALA A 50 22.51 -9.49 -35.17
N ILE A 51 21.66 -9.96 -34.27
CA ILE A 51 20.54 -9.17 -33.73
C ILE A 51 21.07 -8.02 -32.87
N GLY A 52 22.04 -8.30 -32.00
CA GLY A 52 22.68 -7.32 -31.14
C GLY A 52 23.38 -6.22 -31.92
N SER A 53 24.12 -6.57 -32.98
CA SER A 53 24.72 -5.58 -33.87
C SER A 53 23.66 -4.72 -34.56
N ALA A 54 22.59 -5.34 -35.07
CA ALA A 54 21.49 -4.58 -35.70
C ALA A 54 20.79 -3.63 -34.72
N ILE A 55 20.66 -4.01 -33.45
CA ILE A 55 20.14 -3.13 -32.39
C ILE A 55 21.09 -1.95 -32.18
N LEU A 56 22.39 -2.18 -32.06
CA LEU A 56 23.37 -1.11 -31.82
C LEU A 56 23.60 -0.21 -33.05
N ASP A 57 23.44 -0.72 -34.27
CA ASP A 57 23.46 0.08 -35.49
C ASP A 57 22.29 1.09 -35.52
N LEU A 58 21.14 0.73 -34.94
CA LEU A 58 19.96 1.61 -34.82
C LEU A 58 20.08 2.56 -33.63
N ASN A 59 20.50 2.04 -32.49
CA ASN A 59 20.63 2.76 -31.23
C ASN A 59 21.92 2.32 -30.50
N PRO A 60 23.04 3.03 -30.71
CA PRO A 60 24.29 2.72 -30.03
C PRO A 60 24.20 2.85 -28.49
N GLY A 61 23.18 3.56 -27.97
CA GLY A 61 22.91 3.67 -26.54
C GLY A 61 21.89 2.65 -26.00
N SER A 62 21.63 1.54 -26.72
CA SER A 62 20.67 0.50 -26.30
C SER A 62 21.26 -0.44 -25.26
N LEU A 63 20.64 -0.50 -24.08
CA LEU A 63 21.03 -1.46 -23.04
C LEU A 63 20.87 -2.90 -23.52
N VAL A 64 19.79 -3.17 -24.28
CA VAL A 64 19.45 -4.50 -24.76
C VAL A 64 20.50 -4.98 -25.75
N GLY A 65 20.91 -4.12 -26.70
CA GLY A 65 21.95 -4.43 -27.67
C GLY A 65 23.28 -4.80 -27.02
N HIS A 66 23.75 -3.99 -26.07
CA HIS A 66 24.97 -4.29 -25.33
C HIS A 66 24.85 -5.56 -24.48
N HIS A 67 23.71 -5.78 -23.82
CA HIS A 67 23.49 -6.98 -23.03
C HIS A 67 23.54 -8.26 -23.87
N VAL A 68 22.86 -8.29 -25.02
CA VAL A 68 22.82 -9.51 -25.85
C VAL A 68 24.14 -9.77 -26.57
N LEU A 69 24.88 -8.73 -26.94
CA LEU A 69 26.24 -8.89 -27.49
C LEU A 69 27.23 -9.37 -26.44
N GLN A 70 27.14 -8.86 -25.20
CA GLN A 70 27.93 -9.40 -24.09
C GLN A 70 27.68 -10.91 -23.95
N ARG A 71 26.42 -11.34 -23.89
CA ARG A 71 26.05 -12.77 -23.80
C ARG A 71 26.56 -13.60 -24.98
N PHE A 72 26.50 -13.06 -26.19
CA PHE A 72 27.05 -13.70 -27.39
C PHE A 72 28.57 -13.90 -27.26
N TYR A 73 29.31 -12.84 -26.93
CA TYR A 73 30.76 -12.88 -26.86
C TYR A 73 31.28 -13.72 -25.67
N ASP A 74 30.57 -13.73 -24.55
CA ASP A 74 30.81 -14.67 -23.45
C ASP A 74 30.69 -16.12 -23.93
N HIS A 75 29.73 -16.42 -24.82
CA HIS A 75 29.51 -17.78 -25.33
C HIS A 75 30.53 -18.22 -26.39
N VAL A 76 31.12 -17.29 -27.14
CA VAL A 76 32.17 -17.59 -28.15
C VAL A 76 33.59 -17.38 -27.62
N ASP A 77 33.76 -17.36 -26.29
CA ASP A 77 35.04 -17.21 -25.58
C ASP A 77 35.83 -15.93 -25.94
N ALA A 78 35.13 -14.84 -26.31
CA ALA A 78 35.72 -13.54 -26.62
C ALA A 78 35.61 -12.56 -25.43
N ALA A 79 36.29 -12.91 -24.33
CA ALA A 79 36.11 -12.26 -23.03
C ALA A 79 36.41 -10.73 -23.02
N GLU A 80 37.37 -10.26 -23.82
CA GLU A 80 37.71 -8.83 -23.90
C GLU A 80 36.53 -8.03 -24.49
N THR A 81 36.01 -8.47 -25.64
CA THR A 81 34.85 -7.83 -26.30
C THR A 81 33.58 -7.96 -25.46
N ALA A 82 33.38 -9.10 -24.78
CA ALA A 82 32.26 -9.24 -23.84
C ALA A 82 32.36 -8.22 -22.70
N SER A 83 33.56 -8.02 -22.14
CA SER A 83 33.82 -7.03 -21.10
C SER A 83 33.58 -5.60 -21.59
N GLU A 84 33.90 -5.27 -22.84
CA GLU A 84 33.60 -3.96 -23.43
C GLU A 84 32.10 -3.69 -23.51
N HIS A 85 31.32 -4.67 -24.00
CA HIS A 85 29.86 -4.55 -24.02
C HIS A 85 29.25 -4.51 -22.62
N GLY A 86 29.83 -5.22 -21.65
CA GLY A 86 29.46 -5.12 -20.24
C GLY A 86 29.68 -3.72 -19.67
N ALA A 87 30.84 -3.10 -19.93
CA ALA A 87 31.14 -1.74 -19.51
C ALA A 87 30.16 -0.72 -20.12
N TRP A 88 29.80 -0.90 -21.40
CA TRP A 88 28.76 -0.10 -22.03
C TRP A 88 27.38 -0.30 -21.43
N ALA A 89 26.99 -1.54 -21.12
CA ALA A 89 25.71 -1.82 -20.46
C ALA A 89 25.64 -1.11 -19.10
N ASP A 90 26.73 -1.12 -18.32
CA ASP A 90 26.81 -0.39 -17.05
C ASP A 90 26.73 1.13 -17.25
N ALA A 91 27.39 1.68 -18.27
CA ALA A 91 27.31 3.10 -18.61
C ALA A 91 25.88 3.52 -19.02
N VAL A 92 25.18 2.69 -19.80
CA VAL A 92 23.80 2.92 -20.19
C VAL A 92 22.87 2.84 -18.98
N LYS A 93 23.03 1.84 -18.09
CA LYS A 93 22.26 1.77 -16.83
C LYS A 93 22.47 3.02 -15.97
N ALA A 94 23.70 3.49 -15.86
CA ALA A 94 24.01 4.72 -15.12
C ALA A 94 23.31 5.94 -15.76
N ALA A 95 23.26 6.02 -17.09
CA ALA A 95 22.51 7.06 -17.79
C ALA A 95 20.99 6.95 -17.57
N MET A 96 20.43 5.73 -17.53
CA MET A 96 19.00 5.49 -17.26
C MET A 96 18.59 5.96 -15.86
N SER A 97 19.46 5.76 -14.86
CA SER A 97 19.19 6.09 -13.47
C SER A 97 19.65 7.49 -13.05
N ALA A 98 20.42 8.21 -13.88
CA ALA A 98 20.98 9.52 -13.52
C ALA A 98 19.92 10.58 -13.13
N GLY A 99 18.71 10.48 -13.70
CA GLY A 99 17.63 11.46 -13.50
C GLY A 99 16.61 11.10 -12.40
N GLY A 100 16.75 9.97 -11.72
CA GLY A 100 15.72 9.49 -10.80
C GLY A 100 16.19 8.42 -9.83
N THR A 101 15.32 8.01 -8.93
CA THR A 101 15.57 6.96 -7.93
C THR A 101 14.89 5.63 -8.30
N GLY A 102 14.04 5.63 -9.33
CA GLY A 102 13.16 4.53 -9.69
C GLY A 102 11.85 4.53 -8.89
N ALA A 103 11.63 5.54 -8.04
CA ALA A 103 10.35 5.81 -7.40
C ALA A 103 9.34 6.37 -8.42
N ASN A 104 8.06 6.35 -8.07
CA ASN A 104 6.98 6.82 -8.95
C ASN A 104 7.11 8.31 -9.32
N ASP A 105 7.56 9.13 -8.38
CA ASP A 105 7.80 10.57 -8.53
C ASP A 105 9.17 10.91 -9.14
N ALA A 106 10.09 9.95 -9.17
CA ALA A 106 11.42 10.08 -9.77
C ALA A 106 11.79 8.80 -10.56
N PRO A 107 11.06 8.48 -11.64
CA PRO A 107 11.27 7.25 -12.39
C PRO A 107 12.59 7.28 -13.16
N PHE A 108 13.12 6.10 -13.49
CA PHE A 108 14.25 5.97 -14.41
C PHE A 108 13.83 6.25 -15.86
N GLY A 109 14.77 6.63 -16.71
CA GLY A 109 14.51 6.87 -18.13
C GLY A 109 14.76 5.64 -18.99
N ALA A 110 13.73 5.06 -19.60
CA ALA A 110 13.86 3.95 -20.55
C ALA A 110 13.39 4.36 -21.96
N VAL A 111 14.05 3.81 -22.98
CA VAL A 111 13.68 3.99 -24.38
C VAL A 111 12.55 3.02 -24.76
N THR A 112 12.62 1.78 -24.28
CA THR A 112 11.63 0.72 -24.55
C THR A 112 11.19 0.00 -23.26
N PRO A 113 10.05 -0.72 -23.27
CA PRO A 113 9.59 -1.49 -22.10
C PRO A 113 10.50 -2.70 -21.86
N ILE A 114 11.08 -3.25 -22.93
CA ILE A 114 12.05 -4.34 -22.91
C ILE A 114 13.33 -3.91 -22.21
N GLU A 115 13.83 -2.71 -22.52
CA GLU A 115 15.00 -2.13 -21.85
C GLU A 115 14.79 -2.02 -20.33
N ALA A 116 13.60 -1.59 -19.88
CA ALA A 116 13.27 -1.55 -18.45
C ALA A 116 13.33 -2.94 -17.79
N GLN A 117 12.89 -4.00 -18.48
CA GLN A 117 13.00 -5.37 -17.96
C GLN A 117 14.45 -5.87 -17.91
N ILE A 118 15.27 -5.55 -18.92
CA ILE A 118 16.70 -5.89 -18.91
C ILE A 118 17.44 -5.16 -17.80
N PHE A 119 17.10 -3.89 -17.54
CA PHE A 119 17.64 -3.15 -16.41
C PHE A 119 17.45 -3.92 -15.10
N LEU A 120 16.24 -4.42 -14.83
CA LEU A 120 15.97 -5.23 -13.63
C LEU A 120 16.84 -6.48 -13.57
N ARG A 121 16.95 -7.23 -14.67
CA ARG A 121 17.76 -8.46 -14.72
C ARG A 121 19.24 -8.19 -14.42
N LEU A 122 19.77 -7.09 -14.95
CA LEU A 122 21.15 -6.66 -14.69
C LEU A 122 21.37 -6.15 -13.27
N GLU A 123 20.30 -5.81 -12.54
CA GLU A 123 20.31 -5.50 -11.11
C GLU A 123 20.04 -6.75 -10.23
N GLY A 124 20.05 -7.95 -10.82
CA GLY A 124 19.81 -9.21 -10.10
C GLY A 124 18.35 -9.45 -9.74
N LEU A 125 17.40 -8.80 -10.45
CA LEU A 125 15.98 -8.94 -10.22
C LEU A 125 15.30 -9.66 -11.38
N SER A 126 14.52 -10.70 -11.07
CA SER A 126 13.66 -11.36 -12.06
C SER A 126 12.36 -10.55 -12.23
N PRO A 127 12.03 -9.98 -13.41
CA PRO A 127 10.76 -9.31 -13.62
C PRO A 127 9.59 -10.31 -13.47
N VAL A 128 8.63 -10.00 -12.61
CA VAL A 128 7.47 -10.86 -12.28
C VAL A 128 6.14 -10.10 -12.37
N GLY A 129 6.13 -8.93 -13.00
CA GLY A 129 4.92 -8.15 -13.19
C GLY A 129 5.22 -6.76 -13.69
N ALA A 130 4.31 -6.23 -14.50
CA ALA A 130 4.39 -4.86 -14.96
C ALA A 130 3.01 -4.28 -15.30
N ILE A 131 2.91 -2.96 -15.24
CA ILE A 131 1.69 -2.23 -15.58
C ILE A 131 2.06 -0.84 -16.09
N TYR A 132 1.39 -0.38 -17.15
CA TYR A 132 1.52 1.01 -17.58
C TYR A 132 0.70 1.94 -16.69
N GLN A 133 1.22 3.14 -16.50
CA GLN A 133 0.62 4.22 -15.74
C GLN A 133 0.84 5.54 -16.47
N SER A 134 0.05 6.55 -16.12
CA SER A 134 0.22 7.90 -16.63
C SER A 134 -0.09 8.91 -15.53
N ASN A 135 0.68 9.99 -15.46
CA ASN A 135 0.35 11.17 -14.66
C ASN A 135 0.69 12.44 -15.45
N GLU A 136 0.44 13.62 -14.87
CA GLU A 136 0.68 14.89 -15.57
C GLU A 136 2.16 15.13 -15.89
N ALA A 137 3.09 14.66 -15.04
CA ALA A 137 4.52 14.87 -15.22
C ALA A 137 5.16 13.87 -16.22
N ALA A 138 4.60 12.67 -16.31
CA ALA A 138 5.07 11.59 -17.16
C ALA A 138 3.87 10.94 -17.89
N PRO A 139 3.62 11.34 -19.15
CA PRO A 139 2.46 10.89 -19.93
C PRO A 139 2.39 9.37 -20.09
N LEU A 140 3.54 8.69 -20.12
CA LEU A 140 3.62 7.24 -20.11
C LEU A 140 4.74 6.78 -19.18
N MET A 141 4.38 5.95 -18.21
CA MET A 141 5.28 5.25 -17.33
C MET A 141 4.96 3.76 -17.30
N MET A 142 5.94 2.98 -16.89
CA MET A 142 5.79 1.56 -16.61
C MET A 142 6.32 1.29 -15.20
N MET A 143 5.47 0.71 -14.37
CA MET A 143 5.90 0.12 -13.11
C MET A 143 6.25 -1.34 -13.38
N VAL A 144 7.41 -1.79 -12.91
CA VAL A 144 7.87 -3.18 -13.02
C VAL A 144 8.20 -3.72 -11.63
N GLN A 145 7.69 -4.90 -11.32
CA GLN A 145 8.01 -5.64 -10.09
C GLN A 145 9.09 -6.67 -10.38
N GLY A 146 10.19 -6.58 -9.63
CA GLY A 146 11.34 -7.46 -9.70
C GLY A 146 11.48 -8.31 -8.46
N ARG A 147 11.57 -9.63 -8.62
CA ARG A 147 11.84 -10.58 -7.55
C ARG A 147 13.35 -10.75 -7.36
N PRO A 148 13.91 -10.36 -6.20
CA PRO A 148 15.30 -10.71 -5.84
C PRO A 148 15.41 -12.20 -5.48
N GLU A 149 16.64 -12.70 -5.35
CA GLU A 149 16.87 -14.06 -4.82
C GLU A 149 16.34 -14.24 -3.39
N ARG A 150 16.43 -13.18 -2.57
CA ARG A 150 15.96 -13.13 -1.19
C ARG A 150 15.37 -11.76 -0.88
N GLY A 151 14.29 -11.74 -0.12
CA GLY A 151 13.61 -10.51 0.29
C GLY A 151 12.36 -10.19 -0.55
N PRO A 152 11.70 -9.05 -0.26
CA PRO A 152 10.45 -8.66 -0.91
C PRO A 152 10.64 -8.30 -2.38
N LEU A 153 9.54 -8.32 -3.14
CA LEU A 153 9.51 -7.75 -4.48
C LEU A 153 9.93 -6.28 -4.44
N ARG A 154 10.83 -5.91 -5.35
CA ARG A 154 11.22 -4.52 -5.58
C ARG A 154 10.35 -3.93 -6.67
N VAL A 155 9.91 -2.69 -6.47
CA VAL A 155 9.12 -1.95 -7.45
C VAL A 155 9.99 -0.84 -8.03
N LEU A 156 10.11 -0.80 -9.36
CA LEU A 156 10.83 0.26 -10.07
C LEU A 156 9.91 0.87 -11.12
N HIS A 157 9.99 2.19 -11.28
CA HIS A 157 9.23 2.94 -12.27
C HIS A 157 10.15 3.48 -13.36
N PHE A 158 9.68 3.40 -14.59
CA PHE A 158 10.38 3.88 -15.77
C PHE A 158 9.47 4.82 -16.56
N THR A 159 9.97 6.01 -16.91
CA THR A 159 9.31 6.85 -17.91
C THR A 159 9.63 6.33 -19.30
N LEU A 160 8.62 6.29 -20.16
CA LEU A 160 8.69 5.79 -21.54
C LEU A 160 8.39 6.92 -22.53
N GLN A 161 8.97 8.09 -22.28
CA GLN A 161 8.73 9.30 -23.08
C GLN A 161 9.10 9.10 -24.56
N GLY A 162 10.12 8.28 -24.86
CA GLY A 162 10.51 7.97 -26.24
C GLY A 162 9.39 7.29 -27.04
N ILE A 163 8.80 6.23 -26.49
CA ILE A 163 7.65 5.53 -27.09
C ILE A 163 6.46 6.46 -27.24
N TYR A 164 6.16 7.23 -26.19
CA TYR A 164 5.02 8.13 -26.20
C TYR A 164 5.13 9.17 -27.33
N ARG A 165 6.30 9.82 -27.48
CA ARG A 165 6.55 10.78 -28.58
C ARG A 165 6.50 10.11 -29.95
N ALA A 166 7.15 8.95 -30.11
CA ALA A 166 7.14 8.22 -31.37
C ALA A 166 5.71 7.86 -31.82
N ALA A 167 4.89 7.39 -30.88
CA ALA A 167 3.49 7.07 -31.12
C ALA A 167 2.64 8.33 -31.40
N GLU A 168 2.88 9.43 -30.69
CA GLU A 168 2.19 10.71 -30.92
C GLU A 168 2.43 11.25 -32.32
N HIS A 169 3.68 11.26 -32.78
CA HIS A 169 4.03 11.67 -34.14
C HIS A 169 3.37 10.77 -35.20
N GLY A 170 3.47 9.45 -35.05
CA GLY A 170 2.83 8.51 -35.99
C GLY A 170 1.30 8.60 -35.98
N PHE A 171 0.70 8.91 -34.83
CA PHE A 171 -0.74 9.11 -34.72
C PHE A 171 -1.21 10.41 -35.40
N ALA A 172 -0.45 11.50 -35.25
CA ALA A 172 -0.74 12.77 -35.90
C ALA A 172 -0.76 12.68 -37.43
N GLU A 173 0.08 11.83 -38.03
CA GLU A 173 0.08 11.57 -39.48
C GLU A 173 -1.20 10.87 -39.97
N VAL A 174 -1.86 10.09 -39.12
CA VAL A 174 -2.96 9.18 -39.51
C VAL A 174 -4.33 9.68 -39.05
N ALA A 175 -4.43 10.37 -37.92
CA ALA A 175 -5.69 10.52 -37.18
C ALA A 175 -6.41 11.87 -37.33
N GLY A 176 -5.84 12.87 -38.03
CA GLY A 176 -6.48 14.17 -38.21
C GLY A 176 -6.80 14.88 -36.88
N GLU A 177 -8.08 15.20 -36.62
CA GLU A 177 -8.54 15.95 -35.43
C GLU A 177 -8.70 15.10 -34.15
N ALA A 178 -8.52 13.77 -34.19
CA ALA A 178 -8.60 12.94 -32.99
C ALA A 178 -7.40 13.21 -32.07
N ALA A 179 -7.64 13.36 -30.76
CA ALA A 179 -6.57 13.62 -29.80
C ALA A 179 -5.84 12.32 -29.40
N PHE A 180 -4.52 12.28 -29.61
CA PHE A 180 -3.66 11.27 -29.01
C PHE A 180 -3.66 11.41 -27.48
N SER A 181 -3.64 10.29 -26.76
CA SER A 181 -3.58 10.30 -25.30
C SER A 181 -2.88 9.04 -24.76
N PRO A 182 -2.37 9.08 -23.52
CA PRO A 182 -1.80 7.90 -22.85
C PRO A 182 -2.76 6.71 -22.84
N LEU A 183 -4.04 6.97 -22.59
CA LEU A 183 -5.07 5.94 -22.58
C LEU A 183 -5.28 5.30 -23.95
N ALA A 184 -5.29 6.11 -25.01
CA ALA A 184 -5.42 5.60 -26.38
C ALA A 184 -4.24 4.67 -26.74
N LEU A 185 -3.01 5.06 -26.36
CA LEU A 185 -1.82 4.26 -26.57
C LEU A 185 -1.87 2.95 -25.77
N MET A 186 -2.18 2.99 -24.47
CA MET A 186 -2.33 1.79 -23.64
C MET A 186 -3.39 0.82 -24.23
N GLY A 187 -4.52 1.35 -24.71
CA GLY A 187 -5.55 0.53 -25.36
C GLY A 187 -5.11 -0.09 -26.69
N LEU A 188 -4.19 0.55 -27.43
CA LEU A 188 -3.59 -0.02 -28.64
C LEU A 188 -2.60 -1.14 -28.29
N LEU A 189 -1.69 -0.90 -27.35
CA LEU A 189 -0.72 -1.89 -26.86
C LEU A 189 -1.42 -3.13 -26.29
N ALA A 190 -2.49 -2.94 -25.51
CA ALA A 190 -3.26 -4.04 -24.94
C ALA A 190 -3.85 -4.96 -26.04
N ARG A 191 -4.40 -4.36 -27.11
CA ARG A 191 -4.93 -5.10 -28.28
C ARG A 191 -3.84 -5.81 -29.08
N GLN A 192 -2.60 -5.33 -29.02
CA GLN A 192 -1.44 -5.99 -29.61
C GLN A 192 -0.87 -7.11 -28.74
N GLY A 193 -1.40 -7.32 -27.53
CA GLY A 193 -0.99 -8.40 -26.66
C GLY A 193 0.05 -8.02 -25.60
N ASP A 194 0.35 -6.74 -25.40
CA ASP A 194 1.27 -6.31 -24.34
C ASP A 194 0.64 -6.60 -22.95
N PRO A 195 1.25 -7.46 -22.11
CA PRO A 195 0.65 -7.88 -20.84
C PRO A 195 0.58 -6.75 -19.80
N ALA A 196 1.51 -5.79 -19.82
CA ALA A 196 1.47 -4.64 -18.92
C ALA A 196 0.34 -3.69 -19.33
N ALA A 197 0.08 -3.54 -20.63
CA ALA A 197 -1.01 -2.72 -21.14
C ALA A 197 -2.37 -3.38 -20.90
N GLN A 198 -2.47 -4.70 -21.09
CA GLN A 198 -3.67 -5.48 -20.76
C GLN A 198 -4.01 -5.35 -19.27
N THR A 199 -3.00 -5.43 -18.39
CA THR A 199 -3.17 -5.22 -16.95
C THR A 199 -3.62 -3.78 -16.65
N ALA A 200 -3.04 -2.78 -17.31
CA ALA A 200 -3.41 -1.38 -17.13
C ALA A 200 -4.86 -1.09 -17.57
N VAL A 201 -5.26 -1.60 -18.73
CA VAL A 201 -6.64 -1.48 -19.24
C VAL A 201 -7.62 -2.18 -18.30
N GLY A 202 -7.28 -3.39 -17.82
CA GLY A 202 -8.08 -4.11 -16.83
C GLY A 202 -8.26 -3.32 -15.53
N ALA A 203 -7.17 -2.77 -14.97
CA ALA A 203 -7.21 -1.95 -13.76
C ALA A 203 -8.06 -0.68 -13.95
N LEU A 204 -7.98 -0.02 -15.10
CA LEU A 204 -8.79 1.15 -15.42
C LEU A 204 -10.28 0.82 -15.57
N LEU A 205 -10.61 -0.32 -16.18
CA LEU A 205 -12.01 -0.76 -16.29
C LEU A 205 -12.58 -1.04 -14.90
N LEU A 206 -11.80 -1.65 -14.01
CA LEU A 206 -12.19 -1.87 -12.62
C LEU A 206 -12.44 -0.55 -11.88
N SER A 207 -11.61 0.49 -12.10
CA SER A 207 -11.82 1.81 -11.49
C SER A 207 -13.05 2.56 -12.02
N ARG A 208 -13.71 2.02 -13.06
CA ARG A 208 -14.95 2.54 -13.66
C ARG A 208 -16.12 1.58 -13.44
N ASP A 209 -16.00 0.68 -12.45
CA ASP A 209 -16.98 -0.34 -12.10
C ASP A 209 -17.34 -1.32 -13.24
N ARG A 210 -16.50 -1.44 -14.27
CA ARG A 210 -16.67 -2.37 -15.40
C ARG A 210 -15.95 -3.70 -15.14
N THR A 211 -16.38 -4.39 -14.08
CA THR A 211 -15.70 -5.59 -13.57
C THR A 211 -15.62 -6.73 -14.60
N GLU A 212 -16.71 -7.06 -15.28
CA GLU A 212 -16.72 -8.18 -16.25
C GLU A 212 -15.79 -7.91 -17.45
N ASP A 213 -15.74 -6.66 -17.93
CA ASP A 213 -14.81 -6.28 -18.99
C ASP A 213 -13.35 -6.31 -18.52
N ALA A 214 -13.10 -5.97 -17.26
CA ALA A 214 -11.76 -5.98 -16.67
C ALA A 214 -11.17 -7.39 -16.57
N ILE A 215 -11.99 -8.40 -16.23
CA ILE A 215 -11.54 -9.79 -16.04
C ILE A 215 -10.83 -10.31 -17.28
N GLY A 216 -11.42 -10.14 -18.47
CA GLY A 216 -10.83 -10.64 -19.71
C GLY A 216 -9.44 -10.05 -20.01
N TRP A 217 -9.26 -8.75 -19.77
CA TRP A 217 -7.98 -8.07 -19.93
C TRP A 217 -6.95 -8.52 -18.89
N LEU A 218 -7.35 -8.65 -17.63
CA LEU A 218 -6.47 -9.11 -16.56
C LEU A 218 -6.04 -10.56 -16.75
N GLN A 219 -6.94 -11.44 -17.21
CA GLN A 219 -6.62 -12.83 -17.55
C GLN A 219 -5.63 -12.93 -18.72
N ALA A 220 -5.71 -12.03 -19.70
CA ALA A 220 -4.73 -11.97 -20.76
C ALA A 220 -3.36 -11.51 -20.22
N GLY A 221 -3.35 -10.50 -19.36
CA GLY A 221 -2.14 -9.98 -18.71
C GLY A 221 -1.47 -10.98 -17.76
N SER A 222 -2.23 -11.81 -17.05
CA SER A 222 -1.71 -12.76 -16.05
C SER A 222 -0.96 -13.96 -16.64
N ARG A 223 -1.21 -14.31 -17.91
CA ARG A 223 -0.56 -15.43 -18.63
C ARG A 223 0.95 -15.32 -18.76
N PHE A 224 1.50 -14.13 -18.56
CA PHE A 224 2.94 -13.85 -18.66
C PHE A 224 3.54 -13.59 -17.28
N ASP A 225 3.16 -14.40 -16.29
CA ASP A 225 3.64 -14.32 -14.92
C ASP A 225 3.49 -12.91 -14.33
N ASN A 226 2.39 -12.23 -14.63
CA ASN A 226 2.14 -10.89 -14.12
C ASN A 226 1.47 -10.95 -12.75
N VAL A 227 2.28 -10.80 -11.69
CA VAL A 227 1.82 -10.87 -10.30
C VAL A 227 0.75 -9.82 -9.97
N ILE A 228 0.80 -8.65 -10.61
CA ILE A 228 -0.17 -7.56 -10.41
C ILE A 228 -1.55 -8.00 -10.91
N ALA A 229 -1.61 -8.57 -12.12
CA ALA A 229 -2.86 -9.07 -12.70
C ALA A 229 -3.46 -10.19 -11.84
N ASN A 230 -2.63 -11.14 -11.39
CA ASN A 230 -3.07 -12.23 -10.50
C ASN A 230 -3.61 -11.70 -9.16
N ASN A 231 -2.94 -10.75 -8.50
CA ASN A 231 -3.45 -10.13 -7.26
C ASN A 231 -4.83 -9.47 -7.48
N ILE A 232 -5.01 -8.73 -8.59
CA ILE A 232 -6.28 -8.07 -8.90
C ILE A 232 -7.39 -9.10 -9.18
N LEU A 233 -7.11 -10.11 -10.01
CA LEU A 233 -8.06 -11.18 -10.31
C LEU A 233 -8.49 -11.92 -9.04
N ALA A 234 -7.54 -12.30 -8.18
CA ALA A 234 -7.83 -12.99 -6.94
C ALA A 234 -8.84 -12.23 -6.07
N ARG A 235 -8.68 -10.89 -5.97
CA ARG A 235 -9.59 -10.01 -5.24
C ARG A 235 -10.95 -9.85 -5.91
N ILE A 236 -11.00 -9.79 -7.25
CA ILE A 236 -12.26 -9.74 -8.01
C ILE A 236 -13.06 -11.01 -7.77
N HIS A 237 -12.46 -12.18 -7.94
CA HIS A 237 -13.14 -13.47 -7.77
C HIS A 237 -13.55 -13.70 -6.31
N TRP A 238 -12.73 -13.28 -5.33
CA TRP A 238 -13.13 -13.27 -3.92
C TRP A 238 -14.36 -12.41 -3.66
N LYS A 239 -14.40 -11.18 -4.20
CA LYS A 239 -15.55 -10.28 -4.08
C LYS A 239 -16.80 -10.90 -4.71
N ARG A 240 -16.67 -11.52 -5.88
CA ARG A 240 -17.75 -12.22 -6.57
C ARG A 240 -18.30 -13.37 -5.72
N ALA A 241 -17.42 -14.20 -5.15
CA ALA A 241 -17.82 -15.29 -4.26
C ALA A 241 -18.62 -14.81 -3.03
N ASN A 242 -18.28 -13.64 -2.47
CA ASN A 242 -19.03 -13.05 -1.36
C ASN A 242 -20.39 -12.45 -1.75
N GLN A 243 -20.61 -12.20 -3.03
CA GLN A 243 -21.86 -11.66 -3.57
C GLN A 243 -22.78 -12.75 -4.13
N SER A 244 -22.26 -13.95 -4.36
CA SER A 244 -23.00 -15.10 -4.87
C SER A 244 -23.67 -15.90 -3.75
N ASP A 245 -24.86 -16.43 -4.04
CA ASP A 245 -25.53 -17.40 -3.17
C ASP A 245 -24.70 -18.69 -3.04
N PRO A 246 -24.85 -19.45 -1.93
CA PRO A 246 -24.20 -20.75 -1.79
C PRO A 246 -24.57 -21.70 -2.94
N GLY A 247 -23.56 -22.20 -3.65
CA GLY A 247 -23.73 -23.08 -4.81
C GLY A 247 -22.52 -23.08 -5.72
N ASP A 248 -22.68 -23.66 -6.91
CA ASP A 248 -21.60 -23.90 -7.87
C ASP A 248 -20.93 -22.61 -8.34
N GLU A 249 -21.68 -21.52 -8.54
CA GLU A 249 -21.13 -20.22 -8.97
C GLU A 249 -20.21 -19.60 -7.91
N ARG A 250 -20.62 -19.68 -6.64
CA ARG A 250 -19.79 -19.22 -5.53
C ARG A 250 -18.53 -20.08 -5.42
N GLN A 251 -18.66 -21.40 -5.55
CA GLN A 251 -17.51 -22.30 -5.47
C GLN A 251 -16.52 -22.04 -6.61
N ALA A 252 -17.00 -21.88 -7.84
CA ALA A 252 -16.16 -21.54 -8.99
C ALA A 252 -15.39 -20.23 -8.77
N ALA A 253 -16.06 -19.19 -8.23
CA ALA A 253 -15.39 -17.93 -7.90
C ALA A 253 -14.36 -18.08 -6.76
N LEU A 254 -14.61 -18.96 -5.78
CA LEU A 254 -13.62 -19.29 -4.75
C LEU A 254 -12.40 -19.99 -5.35
N ASP A 255 -12.61 -20.95 -6.25
CA ASP A 255 -11.54 -21.69 -6.92
C ASP A 255 -10.68 -20.75 -7.78
N GLU A 256 -11.31 -19.88 -8.58
CA GLU A 256 -10.62 -18.84 -9.37
C GLU A 256 -9.84 -17.87 -8.48
N SER A 257 -10.39 -17.48 -7.33
CA SER A 257 -9.70 -16.63 -6.36
C SER A 257 -8.46 -17.31 -5.80
N LEU A 258 -8.60 -18.58 -5.38
CA LEU A 258 -7.53 -19.39 -4.84
C LEU A 258 -6.40 -19.57 -5.86
N ASP A 259 -6.72 -19.95 -7.08
CA ASP A 259 -5.74 -20.18 -8.14
C ASP A 259 -4.91 -18.92 -8.41
N ASN A 260 -5.56 -17.75 -8.53
CA ASN A 260 -4.86 -16.49 -8.76
C ASN A 260 -3.98 -16.09 -7.55
N TYR A 261 -4.43 -16.33 -6.31
CA TYR A 261 -3.57 -16.13 -5.14
C TYR A 261 -2.35 -17.06 -5.18
N LEU A 262 -2.51 -18.34 -5.51
CA LEU A 262 -1.40 -19.28 -5.60
C LEU A 262 -0.40 -18.90 -6.70
N GLN A 263 -0.88 -18.45 -7.86
CA GLN A 263 -0.01 -17.91 -8.91
C GLN A 263 0.77 -16.69 -8.44
N ALA A 264 0.10 -15.73 -7.79
CA ALA A 264 0.78 -14.55 -7.25
C ALA A 264 1.80 -14.89 -6.16
N ILE A 265 1.50 -15.86 -5.30
CA ILE A 265 2.43 -16.37 -4.27
C ILE A 265 3.66 -17.00 -4.92
N ALA A 266 3.49 -17.80 -5.97
CA ALA A 266 4.61 -18.41 -6.72
C ALA A 266 5.54 -17.36 -7.33
N LEU A 267 5.00 -16.17 -7.65
CA LEU A 267 5.73 -15.01 -8.13
C LEU A 267 6.33 -14.14 -7.01
N GLY A 268 6.11 -14.49 -5.74
CA GLY A 268 6.68 -13.80 -4.56
C GLY A 268 5.78 -12.72 -3.95
N SER A 269 4.48 -12.70 -4.27
CA SER A 269 3.52 -11.73 -3.72
C SER A 269 3.28 -11.95 -2.22
N SER A 270 3.88 -11.11 -1.38
CA SER A 270 3.59 -11.11 0.06
C SER A 270 2.17 -10.64 0.37
N GLU A 271 1.59 -9.80 -0.50
CA GLU A 271 0.16 -9.40 -0.45
C GLU A 271 -0.76 -10.61 -0.61
N ALA A 272 -0.50 -11.47 -1.60
CA ALA A 272 -1.28 -12.68 -1.82
C ALA A 272 -1.11 -13.69 -0.66
N MET A 273 0.12 -13.85 -0.15
CA MET A 273 0.37 -14.69 1.03
C MET A 273 -0.45 -14.22 2.24
N TYR A 274 -0.46 -12.91 2.50
CA TYR A 274 -1.26 -12.30 3.55
C TYR A 274 -2.76 -12.54 3.34
N ALA A 275 -3.27 -12.15 2.17
CA ALA A 275 -4.69 -12.22 1.85
C ALA A 275 -5.20 -13.67 1.94
N LEU A 276 -4.50 -14.62 1.31
CA LEU A 276 -4.89 -16.03 1.35
C LEU A 276 -4.82 -16.60 2.78
N GLY A 277 -3.78 -16.25 3.55
CA GLY A 277 -3.69 -16.64 4.96
C GLY A 277 -4.86 -16.13 5.79
N ALA A 278 -5.25 -14.86 5.64
CA ALA A 278 -6.39 -14.29 6.34
C ALA A 278 -7.73 -14.97 5.92
N LEU A 279 -7.89 -15.30 4.64
CA LEU A 279 -9.07 -16.00 4.12
C LEU A 279 -9.19 -17.43 4.66
N TYR A 280 -8.08 -18.15 4.79
CA TYR A 280 -8.10 -19.48 5.41
C TYR A 280 -8.49 -19.42 6.90
N LEU A 281 -8.03 -18.41 7.65
CA LEU A 281 -8.41 -18.27 9.07
C LEU A 281 -9.86 -17.82 9.28
N SER A 282 -10.44 -17.07 8.33
CA SER A 282 -11.85 -16.68 8.38
C SER A 282 -12.80 -17.81 8.00
N GLY A 283 -12.27 -18.91 7.46
CA GLY A 283 -13.06 -20.05 7.00
C GLY A 283 -13.68 -19.86 5.62
N ALA A 284 -13.17 -18.92 4.82
CA ALA A 284 -13.67 -18.59 3.49
C ALA A 284 -13.78 -19.80 2.54
N PHE A 285 -12.91 -20.79 2.72
CA PHE A 285 -12.79 -21.98 1.87
C PHE A 285 -13.32 -23.27 2.54
N GLY A 286 -14.42 -23.18 3.29
CA GLY A 286 -15.10 -24.35 3.86
C GLY A 286 -14.66 -24.74 5.27
N GLY A 287 -13.94 -23.86 5.96
CA GLY A 287 -13.52 -24.06 7.35
C GLY A 287 -12.22 -23.33 7.66
N ASP A 288 -11.99 -23.04 8.94
CA ASP A 288 -10.72 -22.50 9.41
C ASP A 288 -9.58 -23.48 9.12
N ASN A 289 -8.56 -23.01 8.40
CA ASN A 289 -7.35 -23.75 8.09
C ASN A 289 -6.09 -23.04 8.60
N ALA A 290 -5.96 -22.96 9.92
CA ALA A 290 -4.80 -22.38 10.59
C ALA A 290 -3.46 -23.07 10.21
N GLU A 291 -3.48 -24.38 9.92
CA GLU A 291 -2.27 -25.13 9.55
C GLU A 291 -1.63 -24.60 8.25
N THR A 292 -2.43 -24.25 7.26
CA THR A 292 -1.96 -23.61 6.02
C THR A 292 -1.78 -22.10 6.18
N ALA A 293 -2.68 -21.43 6.90
CA ALA A 293 -2.70 -19.98 7.00
C ALA A 293 -1.50 -19.37 7.74
N ILE A 294 -1.14 -19.94 8.91
CA ILE A 294 -0.10 -19.37 9.76
C ILE A 294 1.28 -19.38 9.06
N PRO A 295 1.70 -20.45 8.36
CA PRO A 295 2.90 -20.42 7.53
C PRO A 295 2.89 -19.34 6.45
N LEU A 296 1.77 -19.14 5.75
CA LEU A 296 1.64 -18.10 4.72
C LEU A 296 1.80 -16.69 5.33
N LEU A 297 1.13 -16.42 6.45
CA LEU A 297 1.25 -15.15 7.16
C LEU A 297 2.69 -14.91 7.65
N LYS A 298 3.38 -15.95 8.13
CA LYS A 298 4.79 -15.85 8.53
C LYS A 298 5.71 -15.54 7.35
N GLN A 299 5.52 -16.23 6.21
CA GLN A 299 6.28 -15.94 5.00
C GLN A 299 6.07 -14.49 4.52
N ALA A 300 4.82 -14.01 4.53
CA ALA A 300 4.52 -12.61 4.21
C ALA A 300 5.21 -11.65 5.18
N ALA A 301 5.17 -11.93 6.49
CA ALA A 301 5.82 -11.13 7.52
C ALA A 301 7.36 -11.11 7.41
N ASP A 302 7.98 -12.22 7.01
CA ASP A 302 9.41 -12.32 6.75
C ASP A 302 9.81 -11.52 5.49
N LEU A 303 8.89 -11.37 4.54
CA LEU A 303 8.98 -10.44 3.41
C LEU A 303 8.56 -9.01 3.78
N SER A 304 8.51 -8.67 5.06
CA SER A 304 8.15 -7.32 5.55
C SER A 304 6.78 -6.84 5.07
N ASN A 305 5.80 -7.75 4.92
CA ASN A 305 4.41 -7.36 4.71
C ASN A 305 3.82 -6.83 6.03
N SER A 306 3.53 -5.52 6.08
CA SER A 306 3.03 -4.86 7.29
C SER A 306 1.68 -5.41 7.76
N ASP A 307 0.79 -5.79 6.85
CA ASP A 307 -0.53 -6.31 7.21
C ASP A 307 -0.42 -7.71 7.83
N ALA A 308 0.45 -8.58 7.28
CA ALA A 308 0.72 -9.89 7.86
C ALA A 308 1.39 -9.80 9.23
N LEU A 309 2.35 -8.89 9.41
CA LEU A 309 2.96 -8.60 10.71
C LEU A 309 1.88 -8.17 11.72
N LEU A 310 1.04 -7.20 11.35
CA LEU A 310 -0.03 -6.72 12.21
C LEU A 310 -1.03 -7.83 12.57
N TYR A 311 -1.41 -8.66 11.59
CA TYR A 311 -2.32 -9.77 11.79
C TYR A 311 -1.74 -10.82 12.74
N LEU A 312 -0.48 -11.22 12.55
CA LEU A 312 0.22 -12.13 13.46
C LEU A 312 0.37 -11.54 14.87
N ALA A 313 0.62 -10.24 14.98
CA ALA A 313 0.67 -9.54 16.27
C ALA A 313 -0.65 -9.71 17.03
N HIS A 314 -1.78 -9.47 16.36
CA HIS A 314 -3.11 -9.65 16.95
C HIS A 314 -3.41 -11.11 17.32
N LEU A 315 -3.07 -12.07 16.46
CA LEU A 315 -3.27 -13.50 16.75
C LEU A 315 -2.49 -13.94 18.00
N HIS A 316 -1.20 -13.60 18.10
CA HIS A 316 -0.39 -13.93 19.27
C HIS A 316 -0.83 -13.17 20.53
N TYR A 317 -1.34 -11.95 20.38
CA TYR A 317 -1.87 -11.17 21.50
C TYR A 317 -3.17 -11.78 22.06
N ALA A 318 -4.09 -12.17 21.17
CA ALA A 318 -5.36 -12.77 21.53
C ALA A 318 -5.19 -14.21 22.05
N GLY A 319 -4.29 -14.99 21.45
CA GLY A 319 -4.13 -16.41 21.74
C GLY A 319 -5.23 -17.29 21.15
N ASN A 320 -6.00 -16.78 20.20
CA ASN A 320 -6.91 -17.57 19.38
C ASN A 320 -6.14 -18.06 18.14
N LYS A 321 -6.31 -19.33 17.75
CA LYS A 321 -5.61 -20.01 16.64
C LYS A 321 -4.11 -20.27 16.83
N VAL A 322 -3.40 -19.41 17.56
CA VAL A 322 -1.99 -19.61 17.96
C VAL A 322 -1.85 -19.46 19.48
N ALA A 323 -0.79 -20.03 20.05
CA ALA A 323 -0.50 -19.86 21.48
C ALA A 323 -0.30 -18.36 21.80
N LYS A 324 -0.92 -17.91 22.88
CA LYS A 324 -0.77 -16.54 23.38
C LYS A 324 0.69 -16.26 23.72
N ASP A 325 1.27 -15.27 23.06
CA ASP A 325 2.65 -14.82 23.30
C ASP A 325 2.73 -13.31 23.15
N ARG A 326 2.77 -12.61 24.28
CA ARG A 326 2.78 -11.13 24.31
C ARG A 326 4.08 -10.55 23.76
N LYS A 327 5.20 -11.25 23.95
CA LYS A 327 6.52 -10.77 23.50
C LYS A 327 6.62 -10.92 21.98
N GLN A 328 6.16 -12.04 21.45
CA GLN A 328 6.09 -12.25 20.01
C GLN A 328 5.10 -11.28 19.35
N ALA A 329 3.95 -11.00 19.99
CA ALA A 329 3.01 -10.00 19.51
C ALA A 329 3.66 -8.60 19.46
N GLU A 330 4.37 -8.20 20.51
CA GLU A 330 5.10 -6.93 20.57
C GLU A 330 6.14 -6.82 19.44
N ASP A 331 6.95 -7.86 19.22
CA ASP A 331 7.94 -7.89 18.13
C ASP A 331 7.28 -7.62 16.77
N TYR A 332 6.16 -8.29 16.50
CA TYR A 332 5.42 -8.08 15.25
C TYR A 332 4.81 -6.68 15.15
N PHE A 333 4.24 -6.13 16.22
CA PHE A 333 3.75 -4.75 16.22
C PHE A 333 4.86 -3.73 15.94
N VAL A 334 6.03 -3.87 16.59
CA VAL A 334 7.19 -2.99 16.39
C VAL A 334 7.68 -3.08 14.95
N ARG A 335 7.82 -4.29 14.41
CA ARG A 335 8.24 -4.50 13.01
C ARG A 335 7.25 -3.88 12.02
N ALA A 336 5.94 -4.04 12.24
CA ALA A 336 4.92 -3.45 11.38
C ALA A 336 4.95 -1.91 11.44
N ALA A 337 5.04 -1.33 12.64
CA ALA A 337 5.09 0.13 12.82
C ALA A 337 6.35 0.77 12.18
N ALA A 338 7.47 0.04 12.19
CA ALA A 338 8.72 0.47 11.57
C ALA A 338 8.66 0.53 10.03
N LEU A 339 7.69 -0.13 9.39
CA LEU A 339 7.48 -0.11 7.93
C LEU A 339 6.67 1.11 7.45
N ASN A 340 6.55 2.15 8.28
CA ASN A 340 5.79 3.37 7.99
C ASN A 340 4.30 3.14 7.66
N ASN A 341 3.71 2.06 8.17
CA ASN A 341 2.29 1.80 8.04
C ASN A 341 1.52 2.49 9.17
N GLU A 342 0.66 3.45 8.83
CA GLU A 342 -0.13 4.23 9.77
C GLU A 342 -0.99 3.35 10.69
N ALA A 343 -1.70 2.37 10.14
CA ALA A 343 -2.56 1.47 10.92
C ALA A 343 -1.74 0.61 11.90
N ALA A 344 -0.53 0.22 11.53
CA ALA A 344 0.39 -0.52 12.40
C ALA A 344 0.94 0.36 13.53
N ARG A 345 1.31 1.62 13.23
CA ARG A 345 1.76 2.61 14.25
C ARG A 345 0.67 2.87 15.29
N LEU A 346 -0.57 3.09 14.84
CA LEU A 346 -1.73 3.27 15.72
C LEU A 346 -2.04 2.01 16.52
N SER A 347 -1.98 0.83 15.89
CA SER A 347 -2.21 -0.45 16.57
C SER A 347 -1.16 -0.75 17.63
N TYR A 348 0.11 -0.43 17.38
CA TYR A 348 1.16 -0.59 18.37
C TYR A 348 0.97 0.38 19.55
N ALA A 349 0.60 1.63 19.28
CA ALA A 349 0.26 2.59 20.35
C ALA A 349 -0.90 2.08 21.22
N ARG A 350 -1.98 1.56 20.62
CA ARG A 350 -3.10 0.93 21.36
C ARG A 350 -2.65 -0.29 22.16
N TYR A 351 -1.75 -1.10 21.61
CA TYR A 351 -1.16 -2.23 22.33
C TYR A 351 -0.42 -1.74 23.59
N LEU A 352 0.46 -0.74 23.47
CA LEU A 352 1.20 -0.17 24.60
C LEU A 352 0.29 0.37 25.70
N MET A 353 -0.89 0.87 25.36
CA MET A 353 -1.86 1.33 26.36
C MET A 353 -2.53 0.18 27.12
N ARG A 354 -2.63 -1.01 26.55
CA ARG A 354 -3.20 -2.17 27.26
C ARG A 354 -2.17 -2.88 28.11
N GLU A 355 -0.89 -2.70 27.81
CA GLU A 355 0.20 -3.36 28.50
C GLU A 355 0.76 -2.54 29.67
N ARG A 356 1.49 -3.25 30.54
CA ARG A 356 2.30 -2.64 31.59
C ARG A 356 3.74 -2.58 31.12
N GLY A 357 4.31 -1.39 31.08
CA GLY A 357 5.72 -1.21 30.72
C GLY A 357 6.01 0.22 30.27
N ALA A 358 7.29 0.50 30.06
CA ALA A 358 7.73 1.79 29.56
C ALA A 358 7.41 1.99 28.07
N GLY A 359 7.15 0.93 27.29
CA GLY A 359 6.94 1.00 25.84
C GLY A 359 8.20 1.40 25.06
N ASP A 360 8.13 1.33 23.74
CA ASP A 360 9.19 1.79 22.84
C ASP A 360 9.11 3.30 22.64
N SER A 361 10.16 4.04 22.99
CA SER A 361 10.17 5.50 22.87
C SER A 361 10.04 6.00 21.44
N ARG A 362 10.33 5.17 20.44
CA ARG A 362 10.16 5.51 19.01
C ARG A 362 8.70 5.70 18.62
N THR A 363 7.75 5.12 19.37
CA THR A 363 6.31 5.22 19.09
C THR A 363 5.84 6.67 19.03
N VAL A 364 6.38 7.57 19.88
CA VAL A 364 6.03 8.99 19.84
C VAL A 364 6.45 9.62 18.52
N ALA A 365 7.70 9.43 18.09
CA ALA A 365 8.21 9.97 16.83
C ALA A 365 7.41 9.44 15.62
N TRP A 366 7.11 8.14 15.60
CA TRP A 366 6.29 7.54 14.53
C TRP A 366 4.89 8.14 14.44
N LEU A 367 4.25 8.42 15.57
CA LEU A 367 2.93 9.05 15.56
C LEU A 367 3.01 10.54 15.21
N GLU A 368 4.08 11.24 15.60
CA GLU A 368 4.32 12.62 15.18
C GLU A 368 4.52 12.72 13.66
N GLU A 369 5.31 11.83 13.06
CA GLU A 369 5.44 11.69 11.60
C GLU A 369 4.08 11.44 10.92
N THR A 370 3.26 10.52 11.46
CA THR A 370 1.90 10.29 10.94
C THR A 370 1.03 11.55 11.01
N VAL A 371 1.16 12.35 12.07
CA VAL A 371 0.44 13.63 12.19
C VAL A 371 0.94 14.65 11.16
N GLU A 372 2.25 14.70 10.91
CA GLU A 372 2.84 15.58 9.89
C GLU A 372 2.37 15.21 8.48
N ASP A 373 2.28 13.91 8.17
CA ASP A 373 1.89 13.40 6.85
C ASP A 373 0.39 13.55 6.57
N THR A 374 -0.48 13.22 7.54
CA THR A 374 -1.92 13.07 7.29
C THR A 374 -2.82 13.89 8.21
N ALA A 375 -2.25 14.60 9.19
CA ALA A 375 -3.00 15.28 10.25
C ALA A 375 -4.00 14.34 10.97
N ASN A 376 -3.67 13.05 11.08
CA ASN A 376 -4.59 12.03 11.61
C ASN A 376 -4.98 12.33 13.08
N PRO A 377 -6.28 12.51 13.38
CA PRO A 377 -6.75 12.83 14.73
C PRO A 377 -6.64 11.67 15.73
N GLU A 378 -6.66 10.42 15.27
CA GLU A 378 -6.41 9.25 16.11
C GLU A 378 -4.95 9.17 16.55
N ALA A 379 -3.99 9.50 15.68
CA ALA A 379 -2.57 9.61 16.04
C ALA A 379 -2.36 10.67 17.12
N MET A 380 -3.01 11.83 16.98
CA MET A 380 -3.00 12.88 18.01
C MET A 380 -3.64 12.40 19.34
N LEU A 381 -4.76 11.67 19.29
CA LEU A 381 -5.37 11.09 20.48
C LEU A 381 -4.41 10.12 21.18
N MET A 382 -3.76 9.23 20.43
CA MET A 382 -2.78 8.27 20.96
C MET A 382 -1.57 8.98 21.58
N LEU A 383 -1.03 10.03 20.94
CA LEU A 383 0.02 10.88 21.53
C LEU A 383 -0.44 11.50 22.85
N GLY A 384 -1.70 11.95 22.92
CA GLY A 384 -2.34 12.40 24.15
C GLY A 384 -2.26 11.35 25.26
N ASN A 385 -2.69 10.12 24.97
CA ASN A 385 -2.71 9.02 25.93
C ASN A 385 -1.30 8.61 26.40
N LEU A 386 -0.35 8.48 25.46
CA LEU A 386 1.05 8.15 25.76
C LEU A 386 1.67 9.16 26.73
N HIS A 387 1.49 10.46 26.49
CA HIS A 387 1.97 11.50 27.41
C HIS A 387 1.18 11.58 28.72
N ALA A 388 -0.12 11.27 28.71
CA ALA A 388 -0.95 11.27 29.92
C ALA A 388 -0.51 10.17 30.90
N ARG A 389 -0.16 8.99 30.39
CA ARG A 389 0.32 7.85 31.20
C ARG A 389 1.82 7.81 31.41
N GLY A 390 2.61 8.47 30.57
CA GLY A 390 4.06 8.31 30.57
C GLY A 390 4.49 6.94 30.04
N VAL A 391 3.85 6.48 28.96
CA VAL A 391 4.23 5.28 28.21
C VAL A 391 4.86 5.74 26.90
N ALA A 392 5.96 5.11 26.49
CA ALA A 392 6.89 5.53 25.43
C ALA A 392 7.54 6.91 25.67
N THR A 393 7.24 7.58 26.78
CA THR A 393 7.67 8.94 27.08
C THR A 393 7.55 9.23 28.58
N GLU A 394 8.14 10.32 29.05
CA GLU A 394 7.85 10.81 30.40
C GLU A 394 6.44 11.40 30.48
N GLN A 395 5.77 11.20 31.62
CA GLN A 395 4.43 11.76 31.82
C GLN A 395 4.45 13.29 31.71
N ASN A 396 3.64 13.83 30.79
CA ASN A 396 3.50 15.26 30.57
C ASN A 396 2.06 15.66 30.24
N LEU A 397 1.30 16.02 31.27
CA LEU A 397 -0.12 16.36 31.15
C LEU A 397 -0.39 17.64 30.33
N ARG A 398 0.61 18.52 30.20
CA ARG A 398 0.48 19.73 29.39
C ARG A 398 0.55 19.39 27.91
N VAL A 399 1.49 18.52 27.54
CA VAL A 399 1.64 18.01 26.18
C VAL A 399 0.45 17.11 25.82
N ALA A 400 0.03 16.22 26.74
CA ALA A 400 -1.18 15.41 26.56
C ALA A 400 -2.41 16.26 26.23
N TYR A 401 -2.67 17.31 27.02
CA TYR A 401 -3.79 18.21 26.76
C TYR A 401 -3.68 18.94 25.40
N ARG A 402 -2.47 19.33 24.98
CA ARG A 402 -2.27 19.95 23.67
C ARG A 402 -2.70 18.98 22.56
N TRP A 403 -2.23 17.73 22.63
CA TRP A 403 -2.58 16.70 21.65
C TRP A 403 -4.08 16.40 21.65
N TYR A 404 -4.72 16.26 22.81
CA TYR A 404 -6.17 16.09 22.87
C TYR A 404 -6.96 17.25 22.25
N ARG A 405 -6.53 18.50 22.51
CA ARG A 405 -7.16 19.67 21.90
C ARG A 405 -7.01 19.65 20.38
N ASP A 406 -5.84 19.28 19.89
CA ASP A 406 -5.54 19.25 18.46
C ASP A 406 -6.29 18.08 17.77
N ALA A 407 -6.38 16.91 18.42
CA ALA A 407 -7.19 15.76 18.00
C ALA A 407 -8.68 16.13 17.85
N ALA A 408 -9.27 16.75 18.87
CA ALA A 408 -10.67 17.17 18.83
C ALA A 408 -10.93 18.28 17.79
N LYS A 409 -9.91 19.07 17.43
CA LYS A 409 -10.01 20.07 16.37
C LYS A 409 -9.95 19.42 14.98
N ALA A 410 -8.95 18.57 14.75
CA ALA A 410 -8.77 17.87 13.47
C ALA A 410 -9.91 16.87 13.19
N GLY A 411 -10.39 16.17 14.22
CA GLY A 411 -11.50 15.23 14.16
C GLY A 411 -12.84 15.81 14.57
N THR A 412 -13.13 17.09 14.28
CA THR A 412 -14.39 17.74 14.71
C THR A 412 -15.64 16.96 14.24
N ASP A 413 -15.59 16.37 13.04
CA ASP A 413 -16.69 15.58 12.46
C ASP A 413 -16.59 14.08 12.81
N ASN A 414 -15.54 13.67 13.52
CA ASN A 414 -15.37 12.31 14.00
C ASN A 414 -15.89 12.19 15.45
N ALA A 415 -17.14 11.74 15.58
CA ALA A 415 -17.81 11.59 16.87
C ALA A 415 -17.01 10.74 17.86
N GLN A 416 -16.37 9.67 17.40
CA GLN A 416 -15.57 8.79 18.25
C GLN A 416 -14.36 9.52 18.83
N ILE A 417 -13.60 10.26 18.02
CA ILE A 417 -12.45 11.04 18.52
C ILE A 417 -12.90 12.10 19.52
N VAL A 418 -13.96 12.85 19.21
CA VAL A 418 -14.49 13.87 20.13
C VAL A 418 -14.95 13.23 21.43
N ASN A 419 -15.61 12.09 21.37
CA ASN A 419 -16.06 11.33 22.52
C ASN A 419 -14.90 10.90 23.42
N GLU A 420 -13.90 10.21 22.87
CA GLU A 420 -12.72 9.75 23.62
C GLU A 420 -11.97 10.90 24.30
N VAL A 421 -11.77 12.01 23.58
CA VAL A 421 -11.15 13.22 24.13
C VAL A 421 -12.01 13.84 25.24
N ALA A 422 -13.31 13.96 25.01
CA ALA A 422 -14.24 14.57 25.96
C ALA A 422 -14.33 13.73 27.25
N TRP A 423 -14.46 12.41 27.12
CA TRP A 423 -14.46 11.46 28.23
C TRP A 423 -13.19 11.62 29.06
N THR A 424 -12.03 11.45 28.42
CA THR A 424 -10.72 11.54 29.08
C THR A 424 -10.55 12.86 29.84
N LEU A 425 -10.91 13.99 29.23
CA LEU A 425 -10.78 15.30 29.85
C LEU A 425 -11.87 15.58 30.90
N ALA A 426 -13.00 14.87 30.90
CA ALA A 426 -14.05 15.01 31.90
C ALA A 426 -13.74 14.16 33.15
N VAL A 427 -13.40 12.88 32.97
CA VAL A 427 -13.42 11.88 34.06
C VAL A 427 -12.05 11.48 34.57
N SER A 428 -10.93 11.79 33.89
CA SER A 428 -9.60 11.31 34.31
C SER A 428 -9.26 11.61 35.78
N ASP A 429 -8.72 10.63 36.50
CA ASP A 429 -8.21 10.74 37.87
C ASP A 429 -7.02 11.72 38.00
N LEU A 430 -6.32 11.98 36.90
CA LEU A 430 -5.28 13.00 36.77
C LEU A 430 -5.92 14.41 36.81
N LYS A 431 -6.10 14.95 38.02
CA LYS A 431 -6.74 16.26 38.26
C LYS A 431 -6.17 17.41 37.41
N ARG A 432 -4.87 17.38 37.10
CA ARG A 432 -4.19 18.39 36.26
C ARG A 432 -4.49 18.26 34.77
N LEU A 433 -4.93 17.09 34.32
CA LEU A 433 -5.37 16.82 32.95
C LEU A 433 -6.84 17.21 32.73
N ARG A 434 -7.72 17.02 33.74
CA ARG A 434 -9.16 17.33 33.60
C ARG A 434 -9.45 18.75 33.10
N ARG A 435 -10.35 18.86 32.11
CA ARG A 435 -10.84 20.11 31.49
C ARG A 435 -12.35 20.03 31.21
N GLY A 436 -13.16 19.80 32.25
CA GLY A 436 -14.62 19.61 32.12
C GLY A 436 -15.34 20.66 31.25
N ARG A 437 -15.01 21.96 31.38
CA ARG A 437 -15.62 23.01 30.52
C ARG A 437 -15.25 22.89 29.04
N PHE A 438 -14.03 22.44 28.73
CA PHE A 438 -13.60 22.24 27.35
C PHE A 438 -14.22 20.95 26.80
N ALA A 439 -14.19 19.86 27.57
CA ALA A 439 -14.82 18.59 27.25
C ALA A 439 -16.32 18.77 26.94
N ASN A 440 -17.05 19.48 27.82
CA ASN A 440 -18.47 19.78 27.60
C ASN A 440 -18.68 20.60 26.33
N ARG A 441 -17.84 21.59 26.04
CA ARG A 441 -17.98 22.41 24.82
C ARG A 441 -17.82 21.61 23.54
N ILE A 442 -16.78 20.78 23.44
CA ILE A 442 -16.55 19.98 22.23
C ILE A 442 -17.63 18.91 22.08
N MET A 443 -18.05 18.29 23.19
CA MET A 443 -19.08 17.25 23.19
C MET A 443 -20.44 17.81 22.83
N THR A 444 -20.86 18.92 23.45
CA THR A 444 -22.12 19.59 23.11
C THR A 444 -22.17 19.97 21.63
N ARG A 445 -21.08 20.53 21.08
CA ARG A 445 -21.04 20.87 19.65
C ARG A 445 -21.24 19.63 18.77
N MET A 446 -20.52 18.54 19.07
CA MET A 446 -20.64 17.29 18.30
C MET A 446 -22.06 16.72 18.39
N MET A 447 -22.63 16.65 19.60
CA MET A 447 -23.98 16.15 19.83
C MET A 447 -25.06 17.03 19.19
N GLU A 448 -24.85 18.35 19.08
CA GLU A 448 -25.76 19.25 18.38
C GLU A 448 -25.71 19.05 16.86
N SER A 449 -24.52 18.81 16.29
CA SER A 449 -24.32 18.67 14.84
C SER A 449 -24.53 17.25 14.30
N ASN A 450 -24.51 16.22 15.15
CA ASN A 450 -24.60 14.81 14.75
C ASN A 450 -25.84 14.14 15.35
N GLU A 451 -26.89 13.98 14.54
CA GLU A 451 -28.14 13.36 14.98
C GLU A 451 -27.98 11.87 15.30
N GLN A 452 -27.21 11.14 14.51
CA GLN A 452 -26.94 9.73 14.76
C GLN A 452 -26.19 9.52 16.08
N ALA A 453 -25.30 10.44 16.46
CA ALA A 453 -24.61 10.35 17.74
C ALA A 453 -25.56 10.51 18.94
N ARG A 454 -26.66 11.26 18.80
CA ARG A 454 -27.66 11.45 19.87
C ARG A 454 -28.48 10.21 20.17
N SER A 455 -28.48 9.20 19.29
CA SER A 455 -29.14 7.92 19.55
C SER A 455 -28.16 6.84 20.07
N GLN A 456 -26.90 7.18 20.32
CA GLN A 456 -25.92 6.23 20.84
C GLN A 456 -25.74 6.41 22.36
N PRO A 457 -26.01 5.38 23.18
CA PRO A 457 -25.89 5.45 24.63
C PRO A 457 -24.51 5.92 25.13
N GLU A 458 -23.42 5.46 24.51
CA GLU A 458 -22.04 5.80 24.88
C GLU A 458 -21.72 7.31 24.73
N TYR A 459 -22.30 7.95 23.71
CA TYR A 459 -22.09 9.38 23.49
C TYR A 459 -22.98 10.22 24.42
N LEU A 460 -24.18 9.74 24.73
CA LEU A 460 -25.03 10.37 25.75
C LEU A 460 -24.40 10.29 27.15
N ASP A 461 -23.83 9.14 27.51
CA ASP A 461 -23.09 8.92 28.76
C ASP A 461 -21.91 9.88 28.90
N THR A 462 -21.09 9.99 27.85
CA THR A 462 -19.98 10.93 27.83
C THR A 462 -20.46 12.38 27.94
N TRP A 463 -21.54 12.72 27.26
CA TRP A 463 -22.13 14.05 27.34
C TRP A 463 -22.63 14.36 28.77
N ALA A 464 -23.31 13.41 29.40
CA ALA A 464 -23.73 13.51 30.80
C ALA A 464 -22.54 13.68 31.74
N ALA A 465 -21.49 12.87 31.58
CA ALA A 465 -20.25 12.96 32.35
C ALA A 465 -19.59 14.34 32.21
N THR A 466 -19.60 14.94 31.02
CA THR A 466 -19.06 16.30 30.83
C THR A 466 -19.85 17.37 31.58
N TYR A 467 -21.19 17.23 31.68
CA TYR A 467 -22.01 18.14 32.48
C TYR A 467 -21.76 17.95 33.98
N ALA A 468 -21.68 16.71 34.45
CA ALA A 468 -21.30 16.40 35.84
C ALA A 468 -19.93 16.97 36.20
N ALA A 469 -18.94 16.89 35.30
CA ALA A 469 -17.61 17.46 35.48
C ALA A 469 -17.60 18.99 35.59
N THR A 470 -18.66 19.68 35.15
CA THR A 470 -18.87 21.13 35.33
C THR A 470 -19.75 21.48 36.54
N GLY A 471 -20.26 20.47 37.25
CA GLY A 471 -21.18 20.62 38.40
C GLY A 471 -22.66 20.69 38.02
N ASN A 472 -23.02 20.54 36.74
CA ASN A 472 -24.41 20.53 36.30
C ASN A 472 -25.01 19.11 36.37
N PHE A 473 -25.23 18.62 37.59
CA PHE A 473 -25.76 17.28 37.81
C PHE A 473 -27.20 17.09 37.34
N ARG A 474 -28.00 18.17 37.28
CA ARG A 474 -29.37 18.10 36.76
C ARG A 474 -29.39 17.66 35.31
N GLU A 475 -28.54 18.28 34.48
CA GLU A 475 -28.45 17.93 33.06
C GLU A 475 -27.75 16.59 32.85
N ALA A 476 -26.74 16.28 33.68
CA ALA A 476 -26.09 14.97 33.66
C ALA A 476 -27.10 13.83 33.91
N VAL A 477 -27.94 13.93 34.95
CA VAL A 477 -28.99 12.95 35.23
C VAL A 477 -29.96 12.81 34.05
N ARG A 478 -30.45 13.93 33.50
CA ARG A 478 -31.38 13.91 32.35
C ARG A 478 -30.79 13.17 31.15
N LEU A 479 -29.53 13.45 30.80
CA LEU A 479 -28.86 12.80 29.68
C LEU A 479 -28.54 11.34 29.97
N GLN A 480 -28.22 11.00 31.22
CA GLN A 480 -27.95 9.63 31.61
C GLN A 480 -29.21 8.75 31.59
N GLU A 481 -30.35 9.30 32.02
CA GLU A 481 -31.66 8.64 31.89
C GLU A 481 -32.01 8.40 30.42
N LEU A 482 -31.71 9.36 29.54
CA LEU A 482 -31.87 9.19 28.09
C LEU A 482 -30.94 8.10 27.55
N ALA A 483 -29.67 8.05 27.98
CA ALA A 483 -28.72 7.01 27.58
C ALA A 483 -29.23 5.61 27.95
N LEU A 484 -29.78 5.44 29.17
CA LEU A 484 -30.39 4.19 29.61
C LEU A 484 -31.62 3.83 28.77
N GLN A 485 -32.47 4.80 28.44
CA GLN A 485 -33.64 4.56 27.58
C GLN A 485 -33.23 4.06 26.20
N GLU A 486 -32.25 4.71 25.56
CA GLU A 486 -31.72 4.28 24.25
C GLU A 486 -31.07 2.90 24.34
N ALA A 487 -30.31 2.61 25.40
CA ALA A 487 -29.67 1.31 25.59
C ALA A 487 -30.70 0.18 25.76
N ILE A 488 -31.76 0.41 26.55
CA ILE A 488 -32.86 -0.55 26.74
C ILE A 488 -33.62 -0.75 25.43
N HIS A 489 -33.92 0.33 24.70
CA HIS A 489 -34.61 0.24 23.41
C HIS A 489 -33.79 -0.52 22.37
N ALA A 490 -32.47 -0.43 22.42
CA ALA A 490 -31.55 -1.10 21.51
C ALA A 490 -31.09 -2.50 21.99
N ASP A 491 -31.68 -3.04 23.06
CA ASP A 491 -31.29 -4.33 23.68
C ASP A 491 -29.78 -4.43 24.01
N ARG A 492 -29.18 -3.32 24.44
CA ARG A 492 -27.73 -3.19 24.75
C ARG A 492 -27.43 -3.50 26.22
N ASP A 493 -27.63 -4.76 26.61
CA ASP A 493 -27.38 -5.24 27.98
C ASP A 493 -25.92 -5.06 28.42
N ASP A 494 -24.98 -4.97 27.47
CA ASP A 494 -23.55 -4.80 27.72
C ASP A 494 -23.17 -3.46 28.38
N VAL A 495 -24.03 -2.44 28.27
CA VAL A 495 -23.76 -1.09 28.82
C VAL A 495 -24.68 -0.66 29.95
N ILE A 496 -25.86 -1.29 30.10
CA ILE A 496 -26.89 -0.86 31.06
C ILE A 496 -26.34 -0.77 32.50
N ASP A 497 -25.59 -1.77 32.95
CA ASP A 497 -25.04 -1.80 34.30
C ASP A 497 -24.08 -0.62 34.57
N ILE A 498 -23.27 -0.26 33.58
CA ILE A 498 -22.32 0.87 33.67
C ILE A 498 -23.09 2.19 33.67
N LEU A 499 -24.08 2.33 32.79
CA LEU A 499 -24.90 3.54 32.71
C LEU A 499 -25.68 3.79 34.00
N GLN A 500 -26.17 2.73 34.65
CA GLN A 500 -26.87 2.82 35.94
C GLN A 500 -25.91 3.25 37.06
N GLN A 501 -24.68 2.73 37.08
CA GLN A 501 -23.66 3.15 38.05
C GLN A 501 -23.33 4.65 37.91
N HIS A 502 -23.21 5.14 36.68
CA HIS A 502 -22.99 6.57 36.42
C HIS A 502 -24.20 7.41 36.85
N LEU A 503 -25.42 6.94 36.60
CA LEU A 503 -26.65 7.61 37.05
C LEU A 503 -26.67 7.77 38.57
N ASP A 504 -26.36 6.70 39.31
CA ASP A 504 -26.31 6.72 40.78
C ASP A 504 -25.28 7.73 41.30
N LEU A 505 -24.12 7.83 40.64
CA LEU A 505 -23.10 8.85 40.96
C LEU A 505 -23.64 10.26 40.72
N PHE A 506 -24.29 10.51 39.59
CA PHE A 506 -24.84 11.83 39.25
C PHE A 506 -25.97 12.23 40.19
N LEU A 507 -26.86 11.31 40.58
CA LEU A 507 -27.89 11.52 41.60
C LEU A 507 -27.30 11.86 42.97
N ALA A 508 -26.15 11.28 43.31
CA ALA A 508 -25.38 11.60 44.51
C ALA A 508 -24.55 12.90 44.41
N GLY A 509 -24.62 13.63 43.28
CA GLY A 509 -23.84 14.85 43.04
C GLY A 509 -22.34 14.60 42.90
N LYS A 510 -21.94 13.42 42.43
CA LYS A 510 -20.54 13.02 42.22
C LYS A 510 -20.25 12.84 40.74
N PRO A 511 -19.12 13.36 40.22
CA PRO A 511 -18.70 13.05 38.85
C PRO A 511 -18.15 11.62 38.78
N VAL A 512 -18.17 11.05 37.58
CA VAL A 512 -17.39 9.85 37.26
C VAL A 512 -15.91 10.20 37.31
N ILE A 513 -15.10 9.32 37.92
CA ILE A 513 -13.65 9.45 37.96
C ILE A 513 -13.02 8.10 37.61
N GLU A 514 -12.21 8.08 36.54
CA GLU A 514 -11.57 6.87 36.03
C GLU A 514 -10.05 7.06 35.88
N PRO A 515 -9.25 5.98 35.95
CA PRO A 515 -7.85 6.02 35.56
C PRO A 515 -7.67 6.63 34.17
N ALA A 516 -6.66 7.48 34.00
CA ALA A 516 -6.31 7.95 32.65
C ALA A 516 -6.05 6.77 31.69
N PRO A 517 -6.52 6.87 30.43
CA PRO A 517 -6.50 5.79 29.43
C PRO A 517 -5.08 5.31 29.13
#